data_AF-A0A831LE25-F1
#
_entry.id   AF-A0A831LE25-F1
#
_cell.length_a   1.000
_cell.length_b   1.000
_cell.length_c   1.000
_cell.angle_alpha   90.00
_cell.angle_beta   90.00
_cell.angle_gamma   90.00
#
_symmetry.space_group_name_H-M   'P 1'
#
loop_
_entity.id
_entity.type
_entity.pdbx_description
1 polymer ?
#
loop_
_entity_poly.entity_id
_entity_poly.type
_entity_poly.pdbx_seq_one_letter_code
_entity_poly.pdbx_strand_id
1 'polypeptide(L)'
;MFEALLWDELRHVGLQGYALAEGESRHIGKCRLPAEVYASLQEETSLWLHASAEVRVKRLLEDYPAVEQCRDQFRDPIQALRRRLGADRVARLLALLDEGDWENLARELMLYYYDPLYRHTLPQRRIEIEVEDEEAALPDVEKAIQAVLGEPRRTGG
;
A
#
# COMPACT_ATOMS: atom_id res chain seq x y z
N MET A 1 2.11 -15.48 -19.35
CA MET A 1 3.23 -15.94 -18.49
C MET A 1 2.94 -15.70 -17.00
N PHE A 2 2.45 -14.53 -16.58
CA PHE A 2 2.05 -14.27 -15.18
C PHE A 2 0.83 -15.08 -14.70
N GLU A 3 -0.28 -15.05 -15.45
CA GLU A 3 -1.55 -15.69 -15.02
C GLU A 3 -1.41 -17.20 -14.76
N ALA A 4 -0.62 -17.90 -15.58
CA ALA A 4 -0.36 -19.33 -15.42
C ALA A 4 0.45 -19.64 -14.15
N LEU A 5 1.43 -18.78 -13.81
CA LEU A 5 2.23 -18.92 -12.59
C LEU A 5 1.39 -18.61 -11.34
N LEU A 6 0.56 -17.57 -11.41
CA LEU A 6 -0.36 -17.24 -10.32
C LEU A 6 -1.34 -18.40 -10.06
N TRP A 7 -1.90 -19.00 -11.11
CA TRP A 7 -2.77 -20.15 -10.98
C TRP A 7 -2.04 -21.37 -10.39
N ASP A 8 -0.80 -21.61 -10.81
CA ASP A 8 0.02 -22.72 -10.30
C ASP A 8 0.39 -22.54 -8.82
N GLU A 9 0.58 -21.32 -8.35
CA GLU A 9 0.77 -21.06 -6.92
C GLU A 9 -0.54 -21.21 -6.13
N LEU A 10 -1.63 -20.63 -6.62
CA LEU A 10 -2.92 -20.67 -5.91
C LEU A 10 -3.46 -22.10 -5.73
N ARG A 11 -3.19 -23.02 -6.67
CA ARG A 11 -3.60 -24.44 -6.52
C ARG A 11 -2.83 -25.19 -5.43
N HIS A 12 -1.71 -24.66 -4.94
CA HIS A 12 -0.98 -25.22 -3.80
C HIS A 12 -1.54 -24.73 -2.45
N VAL A 13 -2.40 -23.71 -2.45
CA VAL A 13 -3.14 -23.28 -1.26
C VAL A 13 -4.22 -24.33 -0.96
N GLY A 14 -3.99 -25.12 0.09
CA GLY A 14 -4.93 -26.17 0.51
C GLY A 14 -6.30 -25.62 0.88
N LEU A 15 -7.32 -26.49 0.95
CA LEU A 15 -8.71 -26.10 1.24
C LEU A 15 -8.89 -25.35 2.58
N GLN A 16 -8.01 -25.64 3.55
CA GLN A 16 -7.93 -25.00 4.87
C GLN A 16 -6.87 -23.88 4.94
N GLY A 17 -6.17 -23.63 3.83
CA GLY A 17 -5.19 -22.56 3.71
C GLY A 17 -5.85 -21.22 3.37
N TYR A 18 -5.02 -20.19 3.37
CA TYR A 18 -5.37 -18.84 2.95
C TYR A 18 -4.19 -18.22 2.20
N ALA A 19 -4.47 -17.18 1.43
CA ALA A 19 -3.46 -16.33 0.82
C ALA A 19 -3.71 -14.90 1.27
N LEU A 20 -2.64 -14.17 1.55
CA LEU A 20 -2.69 -12.72 1.74
C LEU A 20 -2.16 -12.06 0.47
N ALA A 21 -2.82 -10.99 0.08
CA ALA A 21 -2.36 -10.14 -1.00
C ALA A 21 -2.45 -8.68 -0.53
N GLU A 22 -1.50 -7.87 -0.97
CA GLU A 22 -1.57 -6.43 -0.77
C GLU A 22 -2.74 -5.85 -1.57
N GLY A 23 -3.34 -4.77 -1.06
CA GLY A 23 -4.47 -4.07 -1.67
C GLY A 23 -4.12 -3.28 -2.93
N GLU A 24 -3.28 -3.86 -3.79
CA GLU A 24 -2.79 -3.26 -5.01
C GLU A 24 -3.87 -3.17 -6.09
N SER A 25 -3.65 -2.27 -7.05
CA SER A 25 -4.57 -2.12 -8.16
C SER A 25 -4.59 -3.38 -9.04
N ARG A 26 -5.61 -3.52 -9.88
CA ARG A 26 -5.69 -4.63 -10.85
C ARG A 26 -4.45 -4.79 -11.75
N HIS A 27 -3.67 -3.71 -11.92
CA HIS A 27 -2.46 -3.69 -12.74
C HIS A 27 -1.22 -3.49 -11.85
N ILE A 28 -0.28 -4.42 -11.96
CA ILE A 28 1.05 -4.33 -11.35
C ILE A 28 2.05 -4.19 -12.48
N GLY A 29 2.38 -2.95 -12.85
CA GLY A 29 3.16 -2.65 -14.05
C GLY A 29 2.48 -3.17 -15.32
N LYS A 30 3.11 -4.15 -15.99
CA LYS A 30 2.55 -4.81 -17.19
C LYS A 30 1.72 -6.06 -16.87
N CYS A 31 1.73 -6.51 -15.62
CA CYS A 31 0.96 -7.67 -15.17
C CYS A 31 -0.47 -7.25 -14.83
N ARG A 32 -1.44 -8.06 -15.22
CA ARG A 32 -2.86 -7.85 -14.92
C ARG A 32 -3.36 -9.04 -14.11
N LEU A 33 -4.04 -8.76 -13.00
CA LEU A 33 -4.70 -9.81 -12.23
C LEU A 33 -5.90 -10.37 -13.01
N PRO A 34 -6.09 -11.71 -13.02
CA PRO A 34 -7.32 -12.33 -13.49
C PRO A 34 -8.54 -11.69 -12.83
N ALA A 35 -9.63 -11.54 -13.58
CA ALA A 35 -10.81 -10.80 -13.13
C ALA A 35 -11.43 -11.40 -11.86
N GLU A 36 -11.49 -12.73 -11.77
CA GLU A 36 -12.05 -13.45 -10.62
C GLU A 36 -11.20 -13.27 -9.36
N VAL A 37 -9.87 -13.34 -9.48
CA VAL A 37 -8.94 -13.10 -8.37
C VAL A 37 -9.05 -11.65 -7.89
N TYR A 38 -9.12 -10.70 -8.82
CA TYR A 38 -9.28 -9.30 -8.44
C TYR A 38 -10.63 -9.06 -7.75
N ALA A 39 -11.72 -9.65 -8.25
CA ALA A 39 -13.04 -9.54 -7.64
C ALA A 39 -13.05 -10.11 -6.21
N SER A 40 -12.46 -11.29 -5.98
CA SER A 40 -12.38 -11.85 -4.63
C SER A 40 -11.61 -10.93 -3.67
N LEU A 41 -10.53 -10.29 -4.13
CA LEU A 41 -9.79 -9.32 -3.30
C LEU A 41 -10.61 -8.07 -2.95
N GLN A 42 -11.63 -7.72 -3.73
CA GLN A 42 -12.51 -6.57 -3.43
C GLN A 42 -13.70 -6.92 -2.54
N GLU A 43 -14.17 -8.18 -2.57
CA GLU A 43 -15.36 -8.63 -1.84
C GLU A 43 -15.04 -9.17 -0.44
N GLU A 44 -13.85 -9.75 -0.27
CA GLU A 44 -13.41 -10.32 0.99
C GLU A 44 -13.01 -9.25 2.03
N THR A 45 -13.03 -9.64 3.30
CA THR A 45 -12.68 -8.73 4.39
C THR A 45 -11.19 -8.36 4.31
N SER A 46 -10.91 -7.07 4.14
CA SER A 46 -9.54 -6.56 4.07
C SER A 46 -8.98 -6.25 5.45
N LEU A 47 -7.67 -6.44 5.65
CA LEU A 47 -6.96 -5.93 6.81
C LEU A 47 -6.41 -4.54 6.46
N TRP A 48 -6.88 -3.51 7.15
CA TRP A 48 -6.47 -2.13 6.93
C TRP A 48 -5.47 -1.71 8.00
N LEU A 49 -4.19 -1.76 7.66
CA LEU A 49 -3.11 -1.43 8.58
C LEU A 49 -2.91 0.08 8.61
N HIS A 50 -2.97 0.68 9.80
CA HIS A 50 -2.67 2.08 10.04
C HIS A 50 -1.36 2.21 10.82
N ALA A 51 -0.59 3.23 10.48
CA ALA A 51 0.60 3.62 11.23
C ALA A 51 0.74 5.13 11.14
N SER A 52 1.28 5.73 12.19
CA SER A 52 1.58 7.16 12.26
C SER A 52 2.42 7.62 11.07
N ALA A 53 2.29 8.89 10.71
CA ALA A 53 3.06 9.46 9.61
C ALA A 53 4.57 9.35 9.89
N GLU A 54 4.94 9.48 11.17
CA GLU A 54 6.30 9.36 11.68
C GLU A 54 6.87 7.96 11.41
N VAL A 55 6.14 6.91 11.79
CA VAL A 55 6.55 5.52 11.55
C VAL A 55 6.65 5.22 10.06
N ARG A 56 5.64 5.64 9.26
CA ARG A 56 5.64 5.39 7.82
C ARG A 56 6.79 6.09 7.10
N VAL A 57 7.10 7.34 7.47
CA VAL A 57 8.22 8.09 6.90
C VAL A 57 9.55 7.44 7.28
N LYS A 58 9.71 7.05 8.55
CA LYS A 58 10.92 6.36 9.01
C LYS A 58 11.17 5.09 8.20
N ARG A 59 10.17 4.18 8.11
CA ARG A 59 10.28 2.93 7.36
C ARG A 59 10.57 3.16 5.88
N LEU A 60 9.88 4.14 5.28
CA LEU A 60 10.11 4.51 3.88
C LEU A 60 11.56 4.94 3.62
N LEU A 61 12.18 5.71 4.52
CA LEU A 61 13.57 6.13 4.35
C LEU A 61 14.57 5.00 4.63
N GLU A 62 14.22 4.05 5.50
CA GLU A 62 15.01 2.84 5.75
C GLU A 62 15.00 1.89 4.54
N ASP A 63 13.85 1.71 3.88
CA ASP A 63 13.69 0.87 2.69
C ASP A 63 14.36 1.45 1.44
N TYR A 64 14.52 2.78 1.39
CA TYR A 64 15.11 3.51 0.27
C TYR A 64 16.34 4.30 0.72
N PRO A 65 17.44 3.63 1.11
CA PRO A 65 18.63 4.30 1.66
C PRO A 65 19.40 5.15 0.63
N ALA A 66 19.10 4.99 -0.67
CA ALA A 66 19.80 5.64 -1.77
C ALA A 66 19.12 6.93 -2.29
N VAL A 67 18.30 7.59 -1.46
CA VAL A 67 17.54 8.80 -1.88
C VAL A 67 18.44 9.97 -2.26
N GLU A 68 19.55 10.19 -1.54
CA GLU A 68 20.47 11.31 -1.80
C GLU A 68 21.17 11.18 -3.16
N GLN A 69 21.60 9.98 -3.55
CA GLN A 69 22.26 9.73 -4.83
C GLN A 69 21.33 9.94 -6.02
N CYS A 70 20.01 9.89 -5.78
CA CYS A 70 18.97 10.03 -6.79
C CYS A 70 18.29 11.40 -6.76
N ARG A 71 18.75 12.36 -5.94
CA ARG A 71 18.08 13.66 -5.71
C ARG A 71 17.65 14.36 -6.99
N ASP A 72 18.54 14.45 -7.98
CA ASP A 72 18.27 15.16 -9.23
C ASP A 72 17.13 14.51 -10.04
N GLN A 73 16.88 13.21 -9.85
CA GLN A 73 15.81 12.47 -10.52
C GLN A 73 14.42 12.77 -9.95
N PHE A 74 14.32 13.33 -8.74
CA PHE A 74 13.04 13.64 -8.10
C PHE A 74 12.42 14.97 -8.55
N ARG A 75 13.23 15.88 -9.12
CA ARG A 75 12.76 17.22 -9.49
C ARG A 75 11.63 17.18 -10.52
N ASP A 76 11.82 16.47 -11.62
CA ASP A 76 10.83 16.41 -12.70
C ASP A 76 9.52 15.71 -12.27
N PRO A 77 9.55 14.56 -11.56
CA PRO A 77 8.36 13.97 -10.97
C PRO A 77 7.60 14.92 -10.03
N ILE A 78 8.29 15.63 -9.13
CA ILE A 78 7.65 16.57 -8.20
C ILE A 78 6.99 17.73 -8.98
N GLN A 79 7.64 18.24 -10.02
CA GLN A 79 7.05 19.27 -10.88
C GLN A 79 5.78 18.79 -11.59
N ALA A 80 5.74 17.53 -12.05
CA ALA A 80 4.57 16.95 -12.69
C ALA A 80 3.33 16.91 -11.76
N LEU A 81 3.53 16.91 -10.43
CA LEU A 81 2.45 16.94 -9.44
C LEU A 81 1.73 18.29 -9.37
N ARG A 82 2.23 19.35 -10.02
CA ARG A 82 1.68 20.71 -9.94
C ARG A 82 0.20 20.80 -10.29
N ARG A 83 -0.27 20.01 -11.25
CA ARG A 83 -1.69 19.99 -11.63
C ARG A 83 -2.61 19.55 -10.49
N ARG A 84 -2.10 18.72 -9.58
CA ARG A 84 -2.86 18.11 -8.50
C ARG A 84 -2.62 18.79 -7.15
N LEU A 85 -1.37 19.12 -6.84
CA LEU A 85 -0.99 19.72 -5.56
C LEU A 85 -0.99 21.25 -5.56
N GLY A 86 -1.07 21.87 -6.74
CA GLY A 86 -0.95 23.31 -6.90
C GLY A 86 0.51 23.79 -6.92
N ALA A 87 0.69 25.07 -7.27
CA ALA A 87 2.00 25.67 -7.43
C ALA A 87 2.78 25.80 -6.11
N ASP A 88 2.11 26.28 -5.06
CA ASP A 88 2.77 26.61 -3.78
C ASP A 88 3.32 25.35 -3.09
N ARG A 89 2.54 24.26 -3.11
CA ARG A 89 2.98 22.99 -2.53
C ARG A 89 4.13 22.38 -3.31
N VAL A 90 4.06 22.38 -4.63
CA VAL A 90 5.19 21.91 -5.45
C VAL A 90 6.45 22.75 -5.23
N ALA A 91 6.32 24.07 -5.11
CA ALA A 91 7.46 24.92 -4.77
C ALA A 91 8.07 24.55 -3.41
N ARG A 92 7.23 24.26 -2.40
CA ARG A 92 7.68 23.80 -1.09
C ARG A 92 8.37 22.43 -1.15
N LEU A 93 7.81 21.47 -1.88
CA LEU A 93 8.42 20.16 -2.07
C LEU A 93 9.79 20.24 -2.77
N LEU A 94 9.93 21.14 -3.75
CA LEU A 94 11.21 21.37 -4.41
C LEU A 94 12.24 22.03 -3.47
N ALA A 95 11.81 22.93 -2.59
CA ALA A 95 12.69 23.53 -1.58
C ALA A 95 13.20 22.47 -0.59
N LEU A 96 12.31 21.60 -0.08
CA LEU A 96 12.69 20.47 0.79
C LEU A 96 13.67 19.52 0.09
N LEU A 97 13.46 19.24 -1.21
CA LEU A 97 14.39 18.46 -2.02
C LEU A 97 15.78 19.13 -2.10
N ASP A 98 15.82 20.45 -2.33
CA ASP A 98 17.06 21.22 -2.45
C ASP A 98 17.82 21.33 -1.12
N GLU A 99 17.10 21.34 0.01
CA GLU A 99 17.65 21.32 1.36
C GLU A 99 18.11 19.92 1.81
N GLY A 100 17.73 18.86 1.08
CA GLY A 100 17.98 17.47 1.49
C GLY A 100 17.13 17.03 2.68
N ASP A 101 16.01 17.73 2.95
CA ASP A 101 15.08 17.40 4.03
C ASP A 101 14.12 16.29 3.58
N TRP A 102 14.67 15.08 3.49
CA TRP A 102 13.96 13.88 3.05
C TRP A 102 12.80 13.49 3.96
N GLU A 103 12.92 13.73 5.26
CA GLU A 103 11.89 13.41 6.24
C GLU A 103 10.64 14.25 5.96
N ASN A 104 10.76 15.57 5.88
CA ASN A 104 9.62 16.43 5.58
C ASN A 104 9.13 16.27 4.13
N LEU A 105 10.04 16.06 3.17
CA LEU A 105 9.66 15.79 1.78
C LEU A 105 8.78 14.54 1.66
N ALA A 106 9.22 13.42 2.26
CA ALA A 106 8.48 12.18 2.29
C ALA A 106 7.13 12.34 3.02
N ARG A 107 7.14 13.02 4.18
CA ARG A 107 5.93 13.28 4.97
C ARG A 107 4.89 14.06 4.18
N GLU A 108 5.29 15.15 3.52
CA GLU A 108 4.37 15.98 2.74
C GLU A 108 3.83 15.24 1.50
N LEU A 109 4.68 14.52 0.77
CA LEU A 109 4.23 13.68 -0.35
C LEU A 109 3.24 12.60 0.11
N MET A 110 3.53 11.95 1.23
CA MET A 110 2.69 10.92 1.81
C MET A 110 1.31 11.47 2.17
N LEU A 111 1.25 12.52 3.00
CA LEU A 111 -0.01 13.07 3.51
C LEU A 111 -0.86 13.76 2.43
N TYR A 112 -0.22 14.41 1.46
CA TYR A 112 -0.92 15.30 0.54
C TYR A 112 -1.10 14.74 -0.86
N TYR A 113 -0.31 13.76 -1.27
CA TYR A 113 -0.43 13.15 -2.58
C TYR A 113 -0.89 11.69 -2.51
N TYR A 114 -0.25 10.86 -1.69
CA TYR A 114 -0.53 9.43 -1.62
C TYR A 114 -1.74 9.09 -0.76
N ASP A 115 -1.82 9.57 0.49
CA ASP A 115 -2.96 9.27 1.38
C ASP A 115 -4.33 9.60 0.74
N PRO A 116 -4.51 10.74 0.03
CA PRO A 116 -5.76 11.01 -0.68
C PRO A 116 -6.07 10.02 -1.82
N LEU A 117 -5.05 9.43 -2.48
CA LEU A 117 -5.27 8.38 -3.49
C LEU A 117 -5.83 7.10 -2.88
N TYR A 118 -5.21 6.66 -1.79
CA TYR A 118 -5.59 5.40 -1.12
C TYR A 118 -6.92 5.50 -0.37
N ARG A 119 -7.34 6.69 0.05
CA ARG A 119 -8.68 6.86 0.67
C ARG A 119 -9.82 6.47 -0.26
N HIS A 120 -9.65 6.57 -1.58
CA HIS A 120 -10.66 6.15 -2.54
C HIS A 120 -10.78 4.63 -2.68
N THR A 121 -9.76 3.88 -2.24
CA THR A 121 -9.72 2.42 -2.29
C THR A 121 -10.10 1.79 -0.95
N LEU A 122 -10.66 2.57 -0.01
CA LEU A 122 -11.03 2.09 1.32
C LEU A 122 -12.10 0.98 1.21
N PRO A 123 -11.79 -0.27 1.62
CA PRO A 123 -12.73 -1.37 1.50
C PRO A 123 -13.93 -1.18 2.44
N GLN A 124 -15.12 -1.57 1.96
CA GLN A 124 -16.34 -1.52 2.78
C GLN A 124 -16.27 -2.50 3.95
N ARG A 125 -15.76 -3.72 3.69
CA ARG A 125 -15.52 -4.75 4.71
C ARG A 125 -14.05 -4.73 5.08
N ARG A 126 -13.72 -4.21 6.26
CA ARG A 126 -12.34 -4.17 6.74
C ARG A 126 -12.25 -4.33 8.25
N ILE A 127 -11.10 -4.83 8.69
CA ILE A 127 -10.63 -4.79 10.08
C ILE A 127 -9.48 -3.79 10.12
N GLU A 128 -9.60 -2.75 10.95
CA GLU A 128 -8.55 -1.75 11.13
C GLU A 128 -7.60 -2.19 12.24
N ILE A 129 -6.29 -2.09 11.99
CA ILE A 129 -5.23 -2.53 12.90
C ILE A 129 -4.16 -1.44 12.95
N GLU A 130 -3.80 -1.01 14.15
CA GLU A 130 -2.69 -0.07 14.36
C GLU A 130 -1.36 -0.81 14.39
N VAL A 131 -0.36 -0.31 13.66
CA VAL A 131 0.93 -0.96 13.40
C VAL A 131 2.06 0.06 13.56
N GLU A 132 2.17 0.64 14.76
CA GLU A 132 3.31 1.50 15.11
C GLU A 132 4.63 0.70 15.14
N ASP A 133 4.56 -0.54 15.59
CA ASP A 133 5.66 -1.51 15.61
C ASP A 133 5.19 -2.84 14.99
N GLU A 134 5.99 -3.41 14.11
CA GLU A 134 5.58 -4.59 13.34
C GLU A 134 5.52 -5.84 14.22
N GLU A 135 6.55 -6.06 15.04
CA GLU A 135 6.60 -7.24 15.93
C GLU A 135 5.47 -7.20 16.96
N ALA A 136 5.19 -6.03 17.52
CA ALA A 136 4.12 -5.86 18.49
C ALA A 136 2.71 -6.02 17.88
N ALA A 137 2.53 -5.70 16.60
CA ALA A 137 1.24 -5.78 15.90
C ALA A 137 0.95 -7.18 15.33
N LEU A 138 1.95 -8.05 15.18
CA LEU A 138 1.78 -9.40 14.63
C LEU A 138 0.65 -10.20 15.30
N PRO A 139 0.52 -10.25 16.65
CA PRO A 139 -0.57 -10.98 17.29
C PRO A 139 -1.96 -10.47 16.92
N ASP A 140 -2.11 -9.15 16.71
CA ASP A 140 -3.39 -8.55 16.32
C ASP A 140 -3.72 -8.85 14.85
N VAL A 141 -2.71 -8.84 13.97
CA VAL A 141 -2.85 -9.27 12.58
C VAL A 141 -3.25 -10.74 12.49
N GLU A 142 -2.57 -11.63 13.22
CA GLU A 142 -2.91 -13.05 13.27
C GLU A 142 -4.34 -13.27 13.77
N LYS A 143 -4.73 -12.57 14.84
CA LYS A 143 -6.09 -12.63 15.38
C LYS A 143 -7.13 -12.16 14.36
N ALA A 144 -6.83 -11.09 13.61
CA ALA A 144 -7.71 -10.61 12.56
C ALA A 144 -7.85 -11.62 11.41
N ILE A 145 -6.76 -12.26 11.00
CA ILE A 145 -6.80 -13.35 10.00
C ILE A 145 -7.70 -14.48 10.49
N GLN A 146 -7.54 -14.95 11.73
CA GLN A 146 -8.38 -16.01 12.28
C GLN A 146 -9.85 -15.61 12.37
N ALA A 147 -10.15 -14.34 12.69
CA ALA A 147 -11.52 -13.84 12.68
C ALA A 147 -12.14 -13.91 11.27
N VAL A 148 -11.42 -13.49 10.24
CA VAL A 148 -11.87 -13.57 8.84
C VAL A 148 -12.07 -15.02 8.41
N LEU A 149 -11.16 -15.94 8.77
CA LEU A 149 -11.27 -17.36 8.41
C LEU A 149 -12.40 -18.09 9.15
N GLY A 150 -12.78 -17.60 10.34
CA GLY A 150 -13.91 -18.12 11.12
C GLY A 150 -15.28 -17.66 10.61
N GLU A 151 -15.35 -16.64 9.75
CA GLU A 151 -16.59 -16.23 9.09
C GLU A 151 -17.01 -17.30 8.06
N PRO A 152 -18.30 -17.68 7.99
CA PRO A 152 -18.76 -18.63 6.98
C PRO A 152 -18.47 -18.11 5.58
N ARG A 153 -17.60 -18.82 4.84
CA ARG A 153 -17.30 -18.54 3.42
C ARG A 153 -18.61 -18.54 2.65
N ARG A 154 -18.94 -17.42 2.01
CA ARG A 154 -20.14 -17.35 1.17
C ARG A 154 -19.88 -18.17 -0.08
N THR A 155 -20.65 -19.24 -0.28
CA THR A 155 -20.75 -19.89 -1.58
C THR A 155 -21.42 -18.90 -2.53
N GLY A 156 -20.64 -18.32 -3.45
CA GLY A 156 -21.19 -17.60 -4.59
C GLY A 156 -22.15 -18.50 -5.37
N GLY A 157 -23.35 -17.99 -5.64
CA GLY A 157 -24.37 -18.65 -6.47
C GLY A 157 -24.12 -18.44 -7.95
#